data_AF-A0A124FX21-F1
#
_entry.id   AF-A0A124FX21-F1
#
_cell.length_a   1.000
_cell.length_b   1.000
_cell.length_c   1.000
_cell.angle_alpha   90.00
_cell.angle_beta   90.00
_cell.angle_gamma   90.00
#
_symmetry.space_group_name_H-M   'P 1'
#
loop_
_entity.id
_entity.type
_entity.pdbx_description
1 polymer ?
#
loop_
_entity_poly.entity_id
_entity_poly.type
_entity_poly.pdbx_seq_one_letter_code
_entity_poly.pdbx_strand_id
1 'polypeptide(L)' 'MDLIKVAEASFAKEKKEFPNFRSGDTITVAYRIAEGNKERIQLYRGVV' A
#
# COMPACT_ATOMS: atom_id res chain seq x y z
N MET A 1 22.97 -15.81 -7.83
CA MET A 1 22.67 -14.42 -7.44
C MET A 1 21.31 -14.08 -8.03
N ASP A 2 20.27 -13.99 -7.20
CA ASP A 2 18.90 -13.71 -7.66
C ASP A 2 18.77 -12.23 -8.05
N LEU A 3 18.93 -11.92 -9.35
CA LEU A 3 18.92 -10.55 -9.87
C LEU A 3 17.58 -9.83 -9.65
N ILE A 4 16.49 -10.60 -9.57
CA ILE A 4 15.13 -10.09 -9.29
C ILE A 4 15.08 -9.43 -7.90
N LYS A 5 15.63 -10.09 -6.87
CA LYS A 5 15.64 -9.56 -5.49
C LYS A 5 16.45 -8.26 -5.37
N VAL A 6 17.52 -8.15 -6.14
CA VAL A 6 18.38 -6.94 -6.16
C VAL A 6 17.65 -5.76 -6.80
N ALA A 7 16.91 -6.02 -7.88
CA ALA A 7 16.07 -5.00 -8.51
C ALA A 7 14.94 -4.55 -7.57
N GLU A 8 14.21 -5.47 -6.95
CA GLU A 8 13.14 -5.16 -5.98
C GLU A 8 13.65 -4.29 -4.82
N ALA A 9 14.80 -4.64 -4.23
CA ALA A 9 15.42 -3.86 -3.17
C ALA A 9 15.83 -2.45 -3.62
N SER A 10 16.21 -2.28 -4.89
CA SER A 10 16.62 -0.98 -5.45
C SER A 10 15.43 -0.07 -5.76
N PHE A 11 14.25 -0.64 -6.03
CA PHE A 11 13.01 0.11 -6.32
C PHE A 11 12.08 0.25 -5.10
N ALA A 12 12.35 -0.47 -4.00
CA ALA A 12 11.70 -0.29 -2.71
C ALA A 12 12.16 1.04 -2.07
N LYS A 13 11.68 2.17 -2.61
CA LYS A 13 12.16 3.53 -2.29
C LYS A 13 12.06 3.96 -0.83
N GLU A 14 11.37 3.23 0.03
CA GLU A 14 11.40 3.38 1.48
C GLU A 14 10.86 2.05 2.04
N LYS A 15 11.38 1.57 3.17
CA LYS A 15 10.72 0.46 3.90
C LYS A 15 9.33 0.95 4.26
N LYS A 16 8.32 0.54 3.49
CA LYS A 16 6.92 0.80 3.83
C LYS A 16 6.65 0.06 5.13
N GLU A 17 6.63 0.79 6.24
CA GLU A 17 6.21 0.25 7.52
C GLU A 17 4.70 0.05 7.46
N PHE A 18 4.29 -1.21 7.31
CA PHE A 18 2.89 -1.58 7.36
C PHE A 18 2.51 -1.91 8.80
N PRO A 19 1.30 -1.52 9.25
CA PRO A 19 0.80 -2.01 10.52
C PRO A 19 0.66 -3.53 10.47
N ASN A 20 0.87 -4.19 11.60
CA ASN A 20 0.59 -5.62 11.72
C ASN A 20 -0.92 -5.83 11.78
N PHE A 21 -1.47 -6.54 10.80
CA PHE A 21 -2.86 -7.00 10.77
C PHE A 21 -2.91 -8.47 10.35
N ARG A 22 -4.02 -9.13 10.65
CA ARG A 22 -4.27 -10.54 10.36
C ARG A 22 -5.59 -10.70 9.62
N SER A 23 -5.77 -11.87 9.01
CA SER A 23 -7.05 -12.24 8.40
C SER A 23 -8.16 -12.22 9.44
N GLY A 24 -9.29 -11.62 9.11
CA GLY A 24 -10.41 -11.37 10.02
C GLY A 24 -10.39 -9.98 10.67
N ASP A 25 -9.31 -9.22 10.57
CA ASP A 25 -9.25 -7.86 11.12
C ASP A 25 -10.05 -6.88 10.25
N THR A 26 -10.77 -5.96 10.89
CA THR A 26 -11.42 -4.85 10.19
C THR A 26 -10.45 -3.69 10.03
N ILE A 27 -10.04 -3.42 8.80
CA ILE A 27 -9.12 -2.31 8.47
C ILE A 27 -9.82 -1.22 7.68
N THR A 28 -9.27 -0.01 7.72
CA THR A 28 -9.68 1.10 6.84
C THR A 28 -8.49 1.52 5.99
N VAL A 29 -8.65 1.45 4.67
CA VAL A 29 -7.63 1.79 3.68
C VAL A 29 -7.97 3.15 3.08
N ALA A 30 -7.05 4.11 3.20
CA ALA A 30 -7.15 5.39 2.54
C ALA A 30 -6.56 5.31 1.13
N TYR A 31 -7.41 5.32 0.12
CA TYR A 31 -6.99 5.30 -1.28
C TYR A 31 -7.01 6.71 -1.86
N ARG A 32 -5.88 7.16 -2.40
CA ARG A 32 -5.78 8.44 -3.11
C ARG A 32 -6.19 8.24 -4.57
N ILE A 33 -7.25 8.94 -4.98
CA ILE A 33 -7.77 8.98 -6.34
C ILE A 33 -7.38 10.32 -6.95
N ALA A 34 -6.68 10.30 -8.08
CA ALA A 34 -6.39 11.48 -8.88
C ALA A 34 -7.14 11.37 -10.22
N GLU A 35 -8.10 12.26 -10.47
CA GLU A 35 -8.89 12.34 -11.69
C GLU A 35 -8.61 13.69 -12.36
N GLY A 36 -7.71 13.69 -13.35
CA GLY A 36 -7.23 14.91 -13.98
C GLY A 36 -6.50 15.81 -12.97
N ASN A 37 -7.02 17.01 -12.75
CA ASN A 37 -6.47 17.98 -11.78
C ASN A 37 -7.09 17.87 -10.38
N LYS A 38 -8.02 16.94 -10.15
CA LYS A 38 -8.70 16.79 -8.86
C LYS A 38 -8.17 15.56 -8.12
N GLU A 39 -7.74 15.77 -6.88
CA GLU A 39 -7.35 14.70 -5.98
C GLU A 39 -8.37 14.55 -4.85
N ARG A 40 -8.74 13.31 -4.54
CA ARG A 40 -9.57 12.98 -3.36
C ARG A 40 -9.02 11.74 -2.67
N ILE A 41 -9.25 11.65 -1.36
CA ILE A 41 -8.98 10.45 -0.57
C ILE A 41 -10.31 9.75 -0.34
N GLN A 42 -10.39 8.49 -0.75
CA GLN A 42 -11.54 7.63 -0.49
C GLN A 42 -11.17 6.56 0.54
N LEU A 43 -11.91 6.51 1.63
CA LEU A 43 -11.72 5.54 2.71
C LEU A 43 -12.56 4.29 2.42
N TYR A 44 -11.92 3.12 2.38
CA TYR A 44 -12.57 1.83 2.26
C TYR A 44 -12.39 1.04 3.55
N ARG A 45 -13.49 0.65 4.20
CA ARG A 45 -13.47 -0.16 5.42
C ARG A 45 -13.98 -1.56 5.11
N GLY A 46 -13.25 -2.58 5.55
CA GLY A 46 -13.61 -3.99 5.31
C GLY A 46 -12.81 -4.94 6.18
N VAL A 47 -13.14 -6.23 6.07
CA VAL A 47 -12.43 -7.33 6.73
C VAL A 47 -11.37 -7.86 5.78
N VAL A 48 -10.16 -8.14 6.30
CA VAL A 48 -9.02 -8.72 5.54
C VAL A 48 -9.14 -10.24 5.43
#